data_AF-A0A5B2YZF5-F1
#
_entry.id   AF-A0A5B2YZF5-F1
#
_cell.length_a   1.000
_cell.length_b   1.000
_cell.length_c   1.000
_cell.angle_alpha   90.00
_cell.angle_beta   90.00
_cell.angle_gamma   90.00
#
_symmetry.space_group_name_H-M   'P 1'
#
loop_
_entity.id
_entity.type
_entity.pdbx_description
1 polymer ?
#
loop_
_entity_poly.entity_id
_entity_poly.type
_entity_poly.pdbx_seq_one_letter_code
_entity_poly.pdbx_strand_id
1 'polypeptide(L)'
;MFRLCNLSSSDTFYHLGVGNNISTLRIAAEEFKVKKAIGIDIDSSVIGSNISKIEPLGNVDLIAENMFKQPLNDATVVFSWFIDERINEILVGKFQSELKSQAQIISVWSPPGLFLPDKVDFPITICKKPFRLGKSIKDQLEVIYSSDCIDFTASWNLADKYIKAFGNVDKSYYRFLNILHSLIIWFNAREIGIACEDEVPPPVKSYVGILRYFFNIDMSEFIK
;
A
#
# COMPACT_ATOMS: atom_id res chain seq x y z
N MET A 1 5.50 -6.04 -8.32
CA MET A 1 4.46 -5.09 -8.79
C MET A 1 4.38 -4.98 -10.32
N PHE A 2 5.45 -4.65 -11.05
CA PHE A 2 5.36 -4.34 -12.49
C PHE A 2 4.89 -5.50 -13.38
N ARG A 3 5.31 -6.74 -13.06
CA ARG A 3 4.78 -7.94 -13.74
C ARG A 3 3.27 -8.11 -13.50
N LEU A 4 2.78 -7.79 -12.30
CA LEU A 4 1.35 -7.91 -11.96
C LEU A 4 0.49 -6.94 -12.79
N CYS A 5 0.99 -5.72 -13.05
CA CYS A 5 0.31 -4.75 -13.90
C CYS A 5 0.59 -4.93 -15.39
N ASN A 6 1.39 -5.91 -15.79
CA ASN A 6 1.85 -6.11 -17.17
C ASN A 6 2.52 -4.84 -17.75
N LEU A 7 3.36 -4.16 -16.96
CA LEU A 7 4.09 -2.97 -17.42
C LEU A 7 4.90 -3.29 -18.68
N SER A 8 4.92 -2.37 -19.64
CA SER A 8 5.48 -2.60 -20.97
C SER A 8 6.06 -1.33 -21.59
N SER A 9 6.70 -1.48 -22.76
CA SER A 9 7.30 -0.35 -23.47
C SER A 9 6.33 0.67 -24.05
N SER A 10 5.02 0.36 -24.09
CA SER A 10 4.00 1.34 -24.49
C SER A 10 3.55 2.25 -23.33
N ASP A 11 3.99 1.97 -22.11
CA ASP A 11 3.49 2.63 -20.90
C ASP A 11 4.17 3.96 -20.58
N THR A 12 3.37 4.90 -20.07
CA THR A 12 3.87 6.07 -19.34
C THR A 12 3.64 5.81 -17.85
N PHE A 13 4.73 5.57 -17.12
CA PHE A 13 4.73 5.24 -15.71
C PHE A 13 4.93 6.48 -14.84
N TYR A 14 4.09 6.65 -13.83
CA TYR A 14 4.20 7.71 -12.82
C TYR A 14 4.49 7.12 -11.45
N HIS A 15 5.43 7.71 -10.71
CA HIS A 15 5.65 7.45 -9.29
C HIS A 15 5.38 8.71 -8.50
N LEU A 16 4.32 8.70 -7.69
CA LEU A 16 3.95 9.81 -6.81
C LEU A 16 4.63 9.63 -5.45
N GLY A 17 5.38 10.64 -5.00
CA GLY A 17 6.17 10.58 -3.76
C GLY A 17 7.34 9.61 -3.88
N VAL A 18 8.29 9.91 -4.77
CA VAL A 18 9.46 9.04 -5.04
C VAL A 18 10.29 8.82 -3.77
N GLY A 19 10.41 9.85 -2.94
CA GLY A 19 11.33 9.86 -1.80
C GLY A 19 12.74 9.45 -2.23
N ASN A 20 13.45 8.77 -1.36
CA ASN A 20 14.77 8.24 -1.66
C ASN A 20 14.75 6.95 -2.51
N ASN A 21 13.57 6.51 -2.97
CA ASN A 21 13.38 5.24 -3.67
C ASN A 21 13.41 5.41 -5.19
N ILE A 22 14.57 5.79 -5.72
CA ILE A 22 14.74 6.00 -7.16
C ILE A 22 14.75 4.69 -7.97
N SER A 23 14.99 3.55 -7.32
CA SER A 23 15.11 2.25 -8.00
C SER A 23 13.83 1.84 -8.70
N THR A 24 12.66 2.24 -8.19
CA THR A 24 11.36 1.96 -8.83
C THR A 24 11.27 2.57 -10.24
N LEU A 25 11.74 3.81 -10.43
CA LEU A 25 11.79 4.44 -11.77
C LEU A 25 12.83 3.78 -12.67
N ARG A 26 14.00 3.45 -12.12
CA ARG A 26 15.07 2.77 -12.87
C ARG A 26 14.62 1.41 -13.38
N ILE A 27 14.00 0.59 -12.53
CA ILE A 27 13.48 -0.72 -12.93
C ILE A 27 12.43 -0.57 -14.05
N ALA A 28 11.51 0.39 -13.95
CA ALA A 28 10.53 0.65 -15.00
C ALA A 28 11.21 1.00 -16.35
N ALA A 29 12.24 1.84 -16.32
CA ALA A 29 12.97 2.27 -17.51
C ALA A 29 13.92 1.21 -18.09
N GLU A 30 14.73 0.56 -17.25
CA GLU A 30 15.80 -0.36 -17.66
C GLU A 30 15.24 -1.76 -17.98
N GLU A 31 14.38 -2.31 -17.12
CA GLU A 31 13.90 -3.69 -17.25
C GLU A 31 12.61 -3.78 -18.10
N PHE A 32 11.67 -2.85 -17.88
CA PHE A 32 10.37 -2.86 -18.57
C PHE A 32 10.33 -1.93 -19.79
N LYS A 33 11.37 -1.11 -19.98
CA LYS A 33 11.57 -0.25 -21.14
C LYS A 33 10.38 0.65 -21.45
N VAL A 34 9.72 1.14 -20.40
CA VAL A 34 8.55 2.03 -20.52
C VAL A 34 8.86 3.19 -21.46
N LYS A 35 7.84 3.65 -22.19
CA LYS A 35 7.95 4.81 -23.08
C LYS A 35 8.50 6.01 -22.32
N LYS A 36 8.00 6.21 -21.09
CA LYS A 36 8.40 7.30 -20.22
C LYS A 36 8.15 6.92 -18.76
N ALA A 37 9.08 7.26 -17.86
CA ALA A 37 8.90 7.17 -16.41
C ALA A 37 8.99 8.57 -15.80
N ILE A 38 8.08 8.91 -14.90
CA ILE A 38 8.01 10.23 -14.28
C ILE A 38 7.93 10.06 -12.77
N GLY A 39 8.93 10.58 -12.06
CA GLY A 39 8.93 10.67 -10.61
C GLY A 39 8.55 12.07 -10.14
N ILE A 40 7.62 12.16 -9.21
CA ILE A 40 7.20 13.43 -8.61
C ILE A 40 7.46 13.39 -7.11
N ASP A 41 8.13 14.42 -6.60
CA ASP A 41 8.30 14.63 -5.17
C ASP A 41 8.21 16.13 -4.84
N ILE A 42 7.70 16.46 -3.66
CA ILE A 42 7.63 17.85 -3.20
C ILE A 42 9.00 18.33 -2.67
N ASP A 43 9.86 17.41 -2.23
CA ASP A 43 11.18 17.72 -1.71
C ASP A 43 12.20 17.84 -2.86
N SER A 44 12.58 19.08 -3.17
CA SER A 44 13.57 19.37 -4.21
C SER A 44 14.97 18.83 -3.89
N SER A 45 15.30 18.62 -2.61
CA SER A 45 16.58 18.03 -2.20
C SER A 45 16.64 16.54 -2.54
N VAL A 46 15.54 15.82 -2.33
CA VAL A 46 15.37 14.43 -2.74
C VAL A 46 15.55 14.31 -4.25
N ILE A 47 14.89 15.18 -5.03
CA ILE A 47 15.03 15.20 -6.49
C ILE A 47 16.49 15.47 -6.88
N GLY A 48 17.09 16.54 -6.36
CA GLY A 48 18.47 16.92 -6.67
C GLY A 48 19.49 15.81 -6.40
N SER A 49 19.32 15.06 -5.31
CA SER A 49 20.20 13.94 -4.95
C SER A 49 20.11 12.72 -5.89
N ASN A 50 19.08 12.65 -6.73
CA ASN A 50 18.79 11.50 -7.58
C ASN A 50 18.88 11.78 -9.09
N ILE A 51 19.00 13.04 -9.52
CA ILE A 51 19.11 13.42 -10.95
C ILE A 51 20.26 12.67 -11.64
N SER A 52 21.46 12.70 -11.07
CA SER A 52 22.63 12.03 -11.68
C SER A 52 22.48 10.51 -11.82
N LYS A 53 21.58 9.89 -11.04
CA LYS A 53 21.29 8.45 -11.10
C LYS A 53 20.33 8.08 -12.24
N ILE A 54 19.62 9.05 -12.81
CA ILE A 54 18.62 8.82 -13.86
C ILE A 54 18.96 9.48 -15.20
N GLU A 55 19.82 10.51 -15.22
CA GLU A 55 20.28 11.19 -16.44
C GLU A 55 20.68 10.23 -17.58
N PRO A 56 21.40 9.12 -17.33
CA PRO A 56 21.80 8.20 -18.39
C PRO A 56 20.65 7.44 -19.07
N LEU A 57 19.46 7.41 -18.47
CA LEU A 57 18.32 6.60 -18.96
C LEU A 57 17.57 7.28 -20.11
N GLY A 58 17.57 8.62 -20.16
CA GLY A 58 16.97 9.42 -21.24
C GLY A 58 15.44 9.37 -21.35
N ASN A 59 14.76 8.41 -20.73
CA ASN A 59 13.30 8.26 -20.68
C ASN A 59 12.72 8.42 -19.26
N VAL A 60 13.50 8.95 -18.31
CA VAL A 60 13.09 9.19 -16.93
C VAL A 60 13.16 10.67 -16.62
N ASP A 61 12.04 11.24 -16.17
CA ASP A 61 11.96 12.62 -15.68
C ASP A 61 11.73 12.63 -14.16
N LEU A 62 12.35 13.60 -13.48
CA LEU A 62 12.07 13.92 -12.08
C LEU A 62 11.52 15.34 -11.97
N ILE A 63 10.44 15.49 -11.21
CA ILE A 63 9.73 16.75 -11.03
C ILE A 63 9.66 17.09 -9.55
N ALA A 64 10.27 18.20 -9.16
CA ALA A 64 10.20 18.78 -7.82
C ALA A 64 8.95 19.67 -7.70
N GLU A 65 7.78 19.08 -7.45
CA GLU A 65 6.52 19.81 -7.32
C GLU A 65 5.52 19.01 -6.48
N ASN A 66 4.50 19.70 -5.96
CA ASN A 66 3.36 19.05 -5.34
C ASN A 66 2.61 18.16 -6.36
N MET A 67 2.54 16.85 -6.08
CA MET A 67 1.88 15.85 -6.92
C MET A 67 0.40 16.16 -7.24
N PHE A 68 -0.29 16.91 -6.38
CA PHE A 68 -1.67 17.31 -6.62
C PHE A 68 -1.81 18.26 -7.82
N LYS A 69 -0.75 19.03 -8.13
CA LYS A 69 -0.73 19.98 -9.25
C LYS A 69 -0.29 19.37 -10.59
N GLN A 70 0.39 18.22 -10.56
CA GLN A 70 0.93 17.60 -11.77
C GLN A 70 -0.17 16.85 -12.53
N PRO A 71 -0.43 17.13 -13.81
CA PRO A 71 -1.46 16.43 -14.58
C PRO A 71 -1.09 14.96 -14.79
N LEU A 72 -2.08 14.07 -14.68
CA LEU A 72 -1.92 12.62 -14.88
C LEU A 72 -2.58 12.08 -16.16
N ASN A 73 -2.99 12.96 -17.07
CA ASN A 73 -3.83 12.61 -18.23
C ASN A 73 -3.17 11.63 -19.20
N ASP A 74 -1.84 11.62 -19.31
CA ASP A 74 -1.10 10.72 -20.19
C ASP A 74 -0.64 9.43 -19.49
N ALA A 75 -0.74 9.35 -18.16
CA ALA A 75 -0.34 8.19 -17.37
C ALA A 75 -1.11 6.92 -17.82
N THR A 76 -0.38 5.82 -18.05
CA THR A 76 -0.99 4.48 -18.19
C THR A 76 -0.91 3.72 -16.87
N VAL A 77 0.14 3.91 -16.09
CA VAL A 77 0.35 3.24 -14.81
C VAL A 77 0.83 4.26 -13.79
N VAL A 78 0.17 4.33 -12.64
CA VAL A 78 0.55 5.19 -11.51
C VAL A 78 0.91 4.30 -10.33
N PHE A 79 2.07 4.50 -9.75
CA PHE A 79 2.42 3.97 -8.44
C PHE A 79 2.23 5.04 -7.38
N SER A 80 1.44 4.72 -6.36
CA SER A 80 1.14 5.60 -5.25
C SER A 80 1.05 4.79 -3.96
N TRP A 81 1.82 5.20 -2.96
CA TRP A 81 1.82 4.60 -1.62
C TRP A 81 1.73 5.71 -0.57
N PHE A 82 0.50 6.16 -0.31
CA PHE A 82 0.19 7.09 0.78
C PHE A 82 -0.80 6.42 1.73
N ILE A 83 -0.57 6.61 3.02
CA ILE A 83 -1.42 6.05 4.09
C ILE A 83 -2.31 7.15 4.69
N ASP A 84 -1.91 8.43 4.61
CA ASP A 84 -2.73 9.55 5.10
C ASP A 84 -4.07 9.62 4.33
N GLU A 85 -5.16 9.60 5.07
CA GLU A 85 -6.52 9.57 4.54
C GLU A 85 -6.82 10.79 3.68
N ARG A 86 -6.41 11.99 4.12
CA ARG A 86 -6.66 13.25 3.39
C ARG A 86 -5.90 13.28 2.07
N ILE A 87 -4.67 12.76 2.06
CA ILE A 87 -3.89 12.60 0.81
C ILE A 87 -4.60 11.63 -0.13
N ASN A 88 -5.06 10.49 0.39
CA ASN A 88 -5.77 9.50 -0.40
C ASN A 88 -7.08 10.04 -1.00
N GLU A 89 -7.88 10.78 -0.24
CA GLU A 89 -9.13 11.39 -0.73
C GLU A 89 -8.88 12.32 -1.93
N ILE A 90 -7.86 13.18 -1.83
CA ILE A 90 -7.48 14.09 -2.92
C ILE A 90 -7.00 13.29 -4.14
N LEU A 91 -6.14 12.28 -3.93
CA LEU A 91 -5.63 11.44 -5.01
C LEU A 91 -6.74 10.64 -5.69
N VAL A 92 -7.70 10.10 -4.95
CA VAL A 92 -8.86 9.39 -5.51
C VAL A 92 -9.65 10.29 -6.45
N GLY A 93 -9.95 11.52 -6.03
CA GLY A 93 -10.63 12.50 -6.89
C GLY A 93 -9.82 12.79 -8.17
N LYS A 94 -8.50 12.97 -8.04
CA LYS A 94 -7.59 13.20 -9.15
C LYS A 94 -7.51 12.00 -10.11
N PHE A 95 -7.45 10.78 -9.59
CA PHE A 95 -7.44 9.56 -10.39
C PHE A 95 -8.74 9.40 -11.19
N GLN A 96 -9.88 9.72 -10.57
CA GLN A 96 -11.18 9.67 -11.22
C GLN A 96 -11.34 10.75 -12.30
N SER A 97 -10.81 11.96 -12.11
CA SER A 97 -10.95 13.05 -13.07
C SER A 97 -9.93 13.00 -14.21
N GLU A 98 -8.67 12.70 -13.92
CA GLU A 98 -7.56 12.91 -14.87
C GLU A 98 -7.12 11.65 -15.62
N LEU A 99 -7.12 10.48 -14.96
CA LEU A 99 -6.56 9.29 -15.60
C LEU A 99 -7.38 8.89 -16.84
N LYS A 100 -6.70 8.46 -17.90
CA LYS A 100 -7.38 7.92 -19.08
C LYS A 100 -8.01 6.56 -18.81
N SER A 101 -8.94 6.15 -19.68
CA SER A 101 -9.50 4.80 -19.64
C SER A 101 -8.38 3.75 -19.69
N GLN A 102 -8.58 2.64 -18.98
CA GLN A 102 -7.62 1.54 -18.83
C GLN A 102 -6.35 1.86 -18.03
N ALA A 103 -6.16 3.10 -17.56
CA ALA A 103 -5.05 3.41 -16.67
C ALA A 103 -5.14 2.59 -15.37
N GLN A 104 -3.98 2.19 -14.84
CA GLN A 104 -3.86 1.35 -13.67
C GLN A 104 -3.18 2.11 -12.53
N ILE A 105 -3.65 1.89 -11.31
CA ILE A 105 -3.03 2.36 -10.08
C ILE A 105 -2.48 1.16 -9.35
N ILE A 106 -1.19 1.19 -9.07
CA ILE A 106 -0.50 0.26 -8.19
C ILE A 106 -0.42 0.92 -6.82
N SER A 107 -0.85 0.20 -5.79
CA SER A 107 -0.74 0.59 -4.39
C SER A 107 -0.18 -0.55 -3.55
N VAL A 108 0.28 -0.23 -2.34
CA VAL A 108 0.83 -1.18 -1.37
C VAL A 108 -0.08 -1.21 -0.15
N TRP A 109 -0.36 -2.42 0.34
CA TRP A 109 -1.19 -2.77 1.50
C TRP A 109 -2.69 -2.56 1.33
N SER A 110 -3.11 -1.45 0.73
CA SER A 110 -4.53 -1.17 0.48
C SER A 110 -4.74 -0.41 -0.83
N PRO A 111 -5.87 -0.63 -1.51
CA PRO A 111 -6.29 0.19 -2.64
C PRO A 111 -6.67 1.62 -2.18
N PRO A 112 -6.54 2.64 -3.04
CA PRO A 112 -6.95 4.02 -2.70
C PRO A 112 -8.46 4.15 -2.50
N GLY A 113 -8.87 4.84 -1.43
CA GLY A 113 -10.27 5.06 -1.10
C GLY A 113 -11.05 3.75 -0.99
N LEU A 114 -12.24 3.69 -1.60
CA LEU A 114 -13.08 2.48 -1.70
C LEU A 114 -12.93 1.74 -3.03
N PHE A 115 -11.80 1.89 -3.74
CA PHE A 115 -11.58 1.16 -4.98
C PHE A 115 -11.49 -0.34 -4.70
N LEU A 116 -12.17 -1.15 -5.53
CA LEU A 116 -12.05 -2.60 -5.51
C LEU A 116 -10.94 -3.01 -6.47
N PRO A 117 -9.88 -3.69 -5.99
CA PRO A 117 -8.76 -4.04 -6.85
C PRO A 117 -9.16 -5.10 -7.89
N ASP A 118 -8.62 -4.96 -9.10
CA ASP A 118 -8.77 -5.92 -10.19
C ASP A 118 -7.73 -7.04 -10.13
N LYS A 119 -6.58 -6.78 -9.50
CA LYS A 119 -5.57 -7.78 -9.20
C LYS A 119 -4.99 -7.55 -7.81
N VAL A 120 -4.69 -8.64 -7.12
CA VAL A 120 -4.08 -8.65 -5.79
C VAL A 120 -2.94 -9.66 -5.80
N ASP A 121 -1.76 -9.24 -5.38
CA ASP A 121 -0.61 -10.08 -5.07
C ASP A 121 0.07 -9.47 -3.84
N PHE A 122 -0.36 -9.92 -2.66
CA PHE A 122 -0.05 -9.26 -1.39
C PHE A 122 1.46 -8.99 -1.27
N PRO A 123 1.87 -7.74 -0.99
CA PRO A 123 1.04 -6.62 -0.53
C PRO A 123 0.57 -5.65 -1.61
N ILE A 124 0.70 -6.01 -2.89
CA ILE A 124 0.40 -5.14 -4.01
C ILE A 124 -1.06 -5.29 -4.43
N THR A 125 -1.73 -4.16 -4.64
CA THR A 125 -3.06 -4.13 -5.27
C THR A 125 -3.02 -3.27 -6.54
N ILE A 126 -3.85 -3.65 -7.51
CA ILE A 126 -3.99 -2.93 -8.78
C ILE A 126 -5.46 -2.59 -9.00
N CYS A 127 -5.75 -1.30 -9.18
CA CYS A 127 -7.06 -0.81 -9.59
C CYS A 127 -6.97 -0.26 -11.02
N LYS A 128 -7.91 -0.59 -11.90
CA LYS A 128 -7.92 -0.18 -13.30
C LYS A 128 -9.14 0.68 -13.60
N LYS A 129 -8.97 1.73 -14.41
CA LYS A 129 -10.07 2.60 -14.84
C LYS A 129 -10.89 1.94 -15.97
N PRO A 130 -12.24 1.93 -15.91
CA PRO A 130 -13.12 2.54 -14.90
C PRO A 130 -13.05 1.82 -13.56
N PHE A 131 -12.82 2.58 -12.48
CA PHE A 131 -12.63 2.02 -11.15
C PHE A 131 -13.93 1.46 -10.61
N ARG A 132 -13.87 0.23 -10.08
CA ARG A 132 -14.97 -0.37 -9.32
C ARG A 132 -14.95 0.18 -7.91
N LEU A 133 -16.10 0.63 -7.41
CA LEU A 133 -16.25 1.19 -6.07
C LEU A 133 -17.00 0.21 -5.17
N GLY A 134 -16.44 -0.05 -3.99
CA GLY A 134 -17.15 -0.68 -2.89
C GLY A 134 -18.06 0.32 -2.19
N LYS A 135 -19.07 -0.19 -1.50
CA LYS A 135 -19.92 0.52 -0.55
C LYS A 135 -19.23 0.69 0.80
N SER A 136 -18.33 -0.22 1.15
CA SER A 136 -17.61 -0.20 2.42
C SER A 136 -16.26 -0.90 2.33
N ILE A 137 -15.46 -0.79 3.40
CA ILE A 137 -14.20 -1.51 3.55
C ILE A 137 -14.42 -3.03 3.51
N LYS A 138 -15.60 -3.54 3.92
CA LYS A 138 -15.91 -4.98 3.88
C LYS A 138 -15.87 -5.53 2.46
N ASP A 139 -16.30 -4.74 1.47
CA ASP A 139 -16.24 -5.14 0.06
C ASP A 139 -14.78 -5.26 -0.42
N GLN A 140 -13.88 -4.43 0.11
CA GLN A 140 -12.44 -4.56 -0.16
C GLN A 140 -11.86 -5.79 0.51
N LEU A 141 -12.25 -6.08 1.76
CA LEU A 141 -11.83 -7.30 2.43
C LEU A 141 -12.26 -8.54 1.63
N GLU A 142 -13.48 -8.56 1.11
CA GLU A 142 -14.01 -9.68 0.35
C GLU A 142 -13.17 -9.92 -0.92
N VAL A 143 -12.80 -8.85 -1.62
CA VAL A 143 -11.97 -8.95 -2.84
C VAL A 143 -10.52 -9.33 -2.54
N ILE A 144 -9.94 -8.83 -1.46
CA ILE A 144 -8.51 -9.01 -1.15
C ILE A 144 -8.25 -10.31 -0.39
N TYR A 145 -9.15 -10.66 0.53
CA TYR A 145 -8.98 -11.74 1.51
C TYR A 145 -10.05 -12.83 1.44
N SER A 146 -11.05 -12.69 0.56
CA SER A 146 -12.17 -13.65 0.44
C SER A 146 -12.98 -13.81 1.73
N SER A 147 -13.05 -12.74 2.52
CA SER A 147 -13.81 -12.62 3.76
C SER A 147 -14.29 -11.19 3.92
N ASP A 148 -15.49 -10.96 4.43
CA ASP A 148 -16.06 -9.63 4.69
C ASP A 148 -15.78 -9.11 6.12
N CYS A 149 -15.12 -9.93 6.93
CA CYS A 149 -14.65 -9.59 8.28
C CYS A 149 -13.25 -10.18 8.56
N ILE A 150 -12.62 -9.72 9.65
CA ILE A 150 -11.31 -10.18 10.12
C ILE A 150 -11.47 -10.81 11.51
N ASP A 151 -11.28 -12.13 11.59
CA ASP A 151 -11.15 -12.83 12.87
C ASP A 151 -9.69 -12.76 13.38
N PHE A 152 -9.45 -13.24 14.60
CA PHE A 152 -8.10 -13.23 15.15
C PHE A 152 -7.11 -14.14 14.38
N THR A 153 -7.59 -15.23 13.77
CA THR A 153 -6.75 -16.11 12.93
C THR A 153 -6.32 -15.42 11.63
N ALA A 154 -7.21 -14.69 10.99
CA ALA A 154 -6.94 -13.84 9.83
C ALA A 154 -5.93 -12.76 10.21
N SER A 155 -6.12 -12.11 11.36
CA SER A 155 -5.16 -11.13 11.90
C SER A 155 -3.76 -11.72 12.08
N TRP A 156 -3.67 -12.95 12.60
CA TRP A 156 -2.41 -13.68 12.74
C TRP A 156 -1.73 -14.01 11.42
N ASN A 157 -2.50 -14.50 10.45
CA ASN A 157 -1.98 -14.83 9.13
C ASN A 157 -1.55 -13.58 8.35
N LEU A 158 -2.26 -12.47 8.52
CA LEU A 158 -1.89 -11.18 7.94
C LEU A 158 -0.57 -10.70 8.54
N ALA A 159 -0.47 -10.64 9.88
CA ALA A 159 0.75 -10.25 10.58
C ALA A 159 1.97 -11.04 10.10
N ASP A 160 1.84 -12.35 9.92
CA ASP A 160 2.92 -13.21 9.42
C ASP A 160 3.30 -12.86 7.98
N LYS A 161 2.32 -12.62 7.10
CA LYS A 161 2.58 -12.13 5.73
C LYS A 161 3.28 -10.78 5.73
N TYR A 162 2.87 -9.83 6.59
CA TYR A 162 3.53 -8.52 6.74
C TYR A 162 5.00 -8.70 7.11
N ILE A 163 5.29 -9.46 8.18
CA ILE A 163 6.66 -9.66 8.68
C ILE A 163 7.55 -10.29 7.61
N LYS A 164 7.04 -11.30 6.89
CA LYS A 164 7.77 -11.95 5.79
C LYS A 164 8.02 -11.02 4.62
N ALA A 165 7.06 -10.15 4.28
CA ALA A 165 7.19 -9.20 3.18
C ALA A 165 8.25 -8.12 3.44
N PHE A 166 8.50 -7.72 4.69
CA PHE A 166 9.56 -6.77 5.02
C PHE A 166 10.99 -7.33 4.89
N GLY A 167 11.15 -8.67 4.85
CA GLY A 167 12.40 -9.36 4.48
C GLY A 167 13.62 -9.18 5.40
N ASN A 168 13.60 -8.25 6.35
CA ASN A 168 14.78 -7.77 7.08
C ASN A 168 14.72 -7.97 8.60
N VAL A 169 13.72 -8.69 9.10
CA VAL A 169 13.58 -8.97 10.53
C VAL A 169 14.38 -10.22 10.89
N ASP A 170 15.10 -10.19 12.03
CA ASP A 170 15.72 -11.38 12.60
C ASP A 170 14.64 -12.37 13.08
N LYS A 171 14.78 -13.65 12.70
CA LYS A 171 13.83 -14.72 13.02
C LYS A 171 13.55 -14.87 14.51
N SER A 172 14.50 -14.51 15.37
CA SER A 172 14.33 -14.51 16.83
C SER A 172 13.21 -13.58 17.31
N TYR A 173 12.91 -12.50 16.58
CA TYR A 173 11.84 -11.55 16.91
C TYR A 173 10.50 -11.87 16.26
N TYR A 174 10.41 -12.88 15.38
CA TYR A 174 9.21 -13.13 14.59
C TYR A 174 7.99 -13.40 15.46
N ARG A 175 8.13 -14.21 16.50
CA ARG A 175 6.99 -14.54 17.37
C ARG A 175 6.47 -13.31 18.11
N PHE A 176 7.37 -12.47 18.62
CA PHE A 176 7.00 -11.23 19.30
C PHE A 176 6.27 -10.28 18.35
N LEU A 177 6.85 -10.02 17.17
CA LEU A 177 6.23 -9.14 16.18
C LEU A 177 4.91 -9.70 15.68
N ASN A 178 4.80 -11.01 15.50
CA ASN A 178 3.56 -11.61 15.03
C ASN A 178 2.46 -11.43 16.07
N ILE A 179 2.75 -11.66 17.36
CA ILE A 179 1.80 -11.39 18.45
C ILE A 179 1.37 -9.92 18.44
N LEU A 180 2.35 -9.00 18.42
CA LEU A 180 2.09 -7.57 18.47
C LEU A 180 1.24 -7.10 17.28
N HIS A 181 1.62 -7.47 16.06
CA HIS A 181 0.90 -7.10 14.84
C HIS A 181 -0.48 -7.75 14.77
N SER A 182 -0.63 -9.00 15.19
CA SER A 182 -1.95 -9.68 15.20
C SER A 182 -2.94 -8.94 16.10
N LEU A 183 -2.48 -8.50 17.28
CA LEU A 183 -3.28 -7.72 18.21
C LEU A 183 -3.65 -6.36 17.61
N ILE A 184 -2.68 -5.63 17.04
CA ILE A 184 -2.93 -4.34 16.40
C ILE A 184 -3.95 -4.48 15.26
N ILE A 185 -3.79 -5.47 14.38
CA ILE A 185 -4.72 -5.70 13.25
C ILE A 185 -6.13 -6.00 13.77
N TRP A 186 -6.27 -6.90 14.75
CA TRP A 186 -7.57 -7.26 15.30
C TRP A 186 -8.24 -6.10 16.04
N PHE A 187 -7.49 -5.32 16.83
CA PHE A 187 -8.03 -4.13 17.50
C PHE A 187 -8.55 -3.09 16.52
N ASN A 188 -7.78 -2.79 15.47
CA ASN A 188 -8.25 -1.87 14.42
C ASN A 188 -9.49 -2.42 13.72
N ALA A 189 -9.52 -3.72 13.40
CA ALA A 189 -10.69 -4.36 12.79
C ALA A 189 -11.94 -4.24 13.68
N ARG A 190 -11.80 -4.43 15.00
CA ARG A 190 -12.88 -4.24 15.97
C ARG A 190 -13.35 -2.79 16.03
N GLU A 191 -12.41 -1.84 16.11
CA GLU A 191 -12.69 -0.40 16.20
C GLU A 191 -13.51 0.10 15.00
N ILE A 192 -13.17 -0.36 13.79
CA ILE A 192 -13.87 0.04 12.55
C ILE A 192 -15.06 -0.87 12.19
N GLY A 193 -15.45 -1.81 13.06
CA GLY A 193 -16.65 -2.64 12.89
C GLY A 193 -16.55 -3.73 11.81
N ILE A 194 -15.34 -4.22 11.55
CA ILE A 194 -15.07 -5.30 10.58
C ILE A 194 -14.46 -6.55 11.23
N ALA A 195 -14.37 -6.62 12.56
CA ALA A 195 -14.06 -7.87 13.25
C ALA A 195 -15.20 -8.88 13.07
N CYS A 196 -14.85 -10.18 12.98
CA CYS A 196 -15.88 -11.23 12.92
C CYS A 196 -16.50 -11.52 14.29
N GLU A 197 -15.75 -11.30 15.37
CA GLU A 197 -16.17 -11.60 16.73
C GLU A 197 -16.75 -10.37 17.44
N ASP A 198 -17.90 -10.54 18.11
CA ASP A 198 -18.51 -9.50 18.96
C ASP A 198 -17.76 -9.32 20.30
N GLU A 199 -17.23 -10.43 20.82
CA GLU A 199 -16.48 -10.47 22.09
C GLU A 199 -14.97 -10.61 21.85
N VAL A 200 -14.17 -10.19 22.83
CA VAL A 200 -12.72 -10.35 22.80
C VAL A 200 -12.33 -11.84 22.87
N PRO A 201 -11.69 -12.41 21.82
CA PRO A 201 -11.33 -13.82 21.77
C PRO A 201 -10.35 -14.21 22.88
N PRO A 202 -10.40 -15.46 23.40
CA PRO A 202 -9.44 -15.93 24.40
C PRO A 202 -7.97 -15.74 24.01
N PRO A 203 -7.55 -16.01 22.75
CA PRO A 203 -6.18 -15.75 22.32
C PRO A 203 -5.76 -14.29 22.50
N VAL A 204 -6.64 -13.33 22.18
CA VAL A 204 -6.38 -11.89 22.35
C VAL A 204 -6.10 -11.58 23.81
N LYS A 205 -6.94 -12.04 24.74
CA LYS A 205 -6.75 -11.85 26.20
C LYS A 205 -5.41 -12.43 26.66
N SER A 206 -5.07 -13.65 26.22
CA SER A 206 -3.80 -14.29 26.56
C SER A 206 -2.60 -13.51 26.03
N TYR A 207 -2.65 -13.05 24.78
CA TYR A 207 -1.53 -12.32 24.17
C TYR A 207 -1.35 -10.91 24.74
N VAL A 208 -2.43 -10.19 25.06
CA VAL A 208 -2.34 -8.93 25.83
C VAL A 208 -1.65 -9.18 27.17
N GLY A 209 -2.04 -10.25 27.88
CA GLY A 209 -1.36 -10.65 29.11
C GLY A 209 0.13 -10.90 28.91
N ILE A 210 0.51 -11.67 27.88
CA ILE A 210 1.92 -11.95 27.56
C ILE A 210 2.70 -10.65 27.32
N LEU A 211 2.18 -9.73 26.50
CA LEU A 211 2.83 -8.44 26.22
C LEU A 211 3.03 -7.61 27.49
N ARG A 212 2.01 -7.57 28.35
CA ARG A 212 2.08 -6.85 29.63
C ARG A 212 3.10 -7.46 30.58
N TYR A 213 3.02 -8.76 30.84
CA TYR A 213 3.84 -9.42 31.87
C TYR A 213 5.30 -9.60 31.46
N PHE A 214 5.57 -9.94 30.20
CA PHE A 214 6.92 -10.30 29.76
C PHE A 214 7.65 -9.18 29.02
N PHE A 215 6.91 -8.23 28.43
CA PHE A 215 7.49 -7.16 27.61
C PHE A 215 7.20 -5.75 28.15
N ASN A 216 6.44 -5.63 29.25
CA ASN A 216 6.02 -4.35 29.82
C ASN A 216 5.29 -3.45 28.80
N ILE A 217 4.56 -4.07 27.88
CA ILE A 217 3.71 -3.40 26.87
C ILE A 217 2.26 -3.63 27.29
N ASP A 218 1.62 -2.60 27.85
CA ASP A 218 0.23 -2.71 28.31
C ASP A 218 -0.76 -2.30 27.20
N MET A 219 -1.56 -3.27 26.75
CA MET A 219 -2.63 -3.07 25.77
C MET A 219 -4.03 -3.34 26.37
N SER A 220 -4.14 -3.36 27.71
CA SER A 220 -5.38 -3.73 28.40
C SER A 220 -6.56 -2.79 28.09
N GLU A 221 -6.29 -1.54 27.71
CA GLU A 221 -7.34 -0.58 27.32
C GLU A 221 -8.07 -0.99 26.04
N PHE A 222 -7.43 -1.72 25.11
CA PHE A 222 -8.02 -2.11 23.82
C PHE A 222 -8.96 -3.32 23.91
N ILE A 223 -8.98 -4.01 25.05
CA ILE A 223 -9.88 -5.15 25.32
C ILE A 223 -11.01 -4.81 26.29
N LYS A 224 -11.12 -3.53 26.69
CA LYS A 224 -12.32 -3.01 27.35
C LYS A 224 -13.46 -2.88 26.33
#